data_AF-A0A935NML5-F1
#
_entry.id   AF-A0A935NML5-F1
#
_cell.length_a   1.000
_cell.length_b   1.000
_cell.length_c   1.000
_cell.angle_alpha   90.00
_cell.angle_beta   90.00
_cell.angle_gamma   90.00
#
_symmetry.space_group_name_H-M   'P 1'
#
loop_
_entity.id
_entity.type
_entity.pdbx_description
1 polymer ?
#
loop_
_entity_poly.entity_id
_entity_poly.type
_entity_poly.pdbx_seq_one_letter_code
_entity_poly.pdbx_strand_id
1 'polypeptide(L)'
;MSRSLLRTAVAAALSIAALSPAFATSNPPAGSVAINYNRCDGNYGNWGLHIFQRGPGGPAVPGVSWASPVEPSGKNDFGVYWHVKLEDFPGGKVNYIIHKGESKDQGGKDMQFDGNTTKEIWVNSGDRKIYTSLDEAKKGREETPCK
;
A
#
# COMPACT_ATOMS: atom_id res chain seq x y z
N MET A 1 8.15 22.30 -74.17
CA MET A 1 6.97 22.00 -73.34
C MET A 1 7.06 20.54 -72.89
N SER A 2 7.45 20.28 -71.64
CA SER A 2 7.22 18.97 -71.02
C SER A 2 6.85 19.20 -69.56
N ARG A 3 5.72 18.62 -69.16
CA ARG A 3 5.00 18.92 -67.93
C ARG A 3 5.64 18.21 -66.74
N SER A 4 5.73 18.97 -65.65
CA SER A 4 6.10 18.54 -64.31
C SER A 4 5.19 17.41 -63.79
N LEU A 5 5.77 16.47 -63.03
CA LEU A 5 5.04 15.62 -62.09
C LEU A 5 5.77 15.65 -60.75
N LEU A 6 5.37 16.58 -59.88
CA LEU A 6 5.68 16.50 -58.45
C LEU A 6 4.96 15.28 -57.88
N ARG A 7 5.72 14.33 -57.32
CA ARG A 7 5.18 13.25 -56.50
C ARG A 7 5.11 13.74 -55.06
N THR A 8 3.92 14.07 -54.59
CA THR A 8 3.67 14.36 -53.17
C THR A 8 3.71 13.04 -52.40
N ALA A 9 4.73 12.82 -51.58
CA ALA A 9 4.74 11.74 -50.61
C ALA A 9 4.06 12.24 -49.33
N VAL A 10 2.91 11.66 -48.98
CA VAL A 10 2.26 11.89 -47.68
C VAL A 10 2.89 10.92 -46.67
N ALA A 11 3.67 11.45 -45.73
CA ALA A 11 4.14 10.68 -44.58
C ALA A 11 3.00 10.58 -43.56
N ALA A 12 2.48 9.37 -43.35
CA ALA A 12 1.54 9.09 -42.27
C ALA A 12 2.31 9.02 -40.94
N ALA A 13 2.06 9.96 -40.03
CA ALA A 13 2.57 9.90 -38.67
C ALA A 13 1.72 8.90 -37.85
N LEU A 14 2.31 7.77 -37.45
CA LEU A 14 1.70 6.89 -36.45
C LEU A 14 1.91 7.50 -35.05
N SER A 15 0.84 8.04 -34.47
CA SER A 15 0.82 8.40 -33.06
C SER A 15 0.74 7.13 -32.21
N ILE A 16 1.83 6.76 -31.54
CA ILE A 16 1.82 5.74 -30.49
C ILE A 16 1.21 6.40 -29.25
N ALA A 17 -0.04 6.05 -28.91
CA ALA A 17 -0.60 6.39 -27.61
C ALA A 17 0.12 5.55 -26.54
N ALA A 18 1.01 6.18 -25.79
CA ALA A 18 1.59 5.56 -24.61
C ALA A 18 0.49 5.35 -23.56
N LEU A 19 0.07 4.09 -23.37
CA LEU A 19 -0.69 3.70 -22.19
C LEU A 19 0.25 3.83 -21.00
N SER A 20 0.21 4.98 -20.31
CA SER A 20 0.82 5.09 -18.98
C SER A 20 0.27 3.96 -18.11
N PRO A 21 1.11 3.16 -17.43
CA PRO A 21 0.59 2.21 -16.46
C PRO A 21 -0.18 3.00 -15.42
N ALA A 22 -1.47 2.71 -15.28
CA ALA A 22 -2.25 3.21 -14.17
C ALA A 22 -1.58 2.69 -12.90
N PHE A 23 -0.93 3.58 -12.15
CA PHE A 23 -0.38 3.23 -10.86
C PHE A 23 -1.52 2.66 -10.01
N ALA A 24 -1.30 1.48 -9.44
CA ALA A 24 -2.30 0.87 -8.58
C ALA A 24 -2.55 1.79 -7.38
N THR A 25 -3.78 2.29 -7.25
CA THR A 25 -4.18 3.12 -6.11
C THR A 25 -4.39 2.23 -4.88
N SER A 26 -4.13 2.77 -3.69
CA SER A 26 -4.41 2.08 -2.43
C SER A 26 -5.89 2.01 -2.09
N ASN A 27 -6.77 2.66 -2.86
CA ASN A 27 -8.21 2.64 -2.62
C ASN A 27 -8.69 1.19 -2.42
N PRO A 28 -9.15 0.83 -1.20
CA PRO A 28 -9.54 -0.53 -0.93
C PRO A 28 -10.83 -0.86 -1.68
N PRO A 29 -10.98 -2.10 -2.18
CA PRO A 29 -12.26 -2.59 -2.68
C PRO A 29 -13.36 -2.45 -1.62
N ALA A 30 -14.62 -2.47 -2.08
CA ALA A 30 -15.77 -2.47 -1.18
C ALA A 30 -15.65 -3.59 -0.12
N GLY A 31 -15.95 -3.27 1.13
CA GLY A 31 -15.83 -4.21 2.26
C GLY A 31 -14.41 -4.42 2.78
N SER A 32 -13.40 -3.74 2.23
CA SER A 32 -12.00 -3.82 2.67
C SER A 32 -11.51 -2.51 3.28
N VAL A 33 -10.35 -2.59 3.92
CA VAL A 33 -9.55 -1.43 4.33
C VAL A 33 -8.14 -1.55 3.76
N ALA A 34 -7.43 -0.42 3.64
CA ALA A 34 -6.05 -0.39 3.21
C ALA A 34 -5.10 0.01 4.33
N ILE A 35 -3.96 -0.67 4.40
CA ILE A 35 -2.81 -0.29 5.22
C ILE A 35 -1.66 0.02 4.26
N ASN A 36 -1.29 1.29 4.14
CA ASN A 36 -0.19 1.75 3.30
C ASN A 36 1.09 1.86 4.11
N TYR A 37 2.22 1.43 3.54
CA TYR A 37 3.48 1.32 4.27
C TYR A 37 4.69 1.80 3.47
N ASN A 38 5.30 2.89 3.95
CA ASN A 38 6.48 3.50 3.37
C ASN A 38 7.73 3.13 4.16
N ARG A 39 8.77 2.65 3.46
CA ARG A 39 10.10 2.40 4.04
C ARG A 39 11.15 3.28 3.39
N CYS A 40 12.08 3.77 4.19
CA CYS A 40 13.20 4.58 3.72
C CYS A 40 14.14 3.83 2.77
N ASP A 41 14.37 2.55 3.02
CA ASP A 41 15.22 1.71 2.18
C ASP A 41 14.53 1.18 0.91
N GLY A 42 13.22 1.45 0.75
CA GLY A 42 12.40 0.92 -0.33
C GLY A 42 12.35 -0.61 -0.40
N ASN A 43 12.86 -1.32 0.61
CA ASN A 43 13.00 -2.77 0.62
C ASN A 43 11.90 -3.43 1.43
N TYR A 44 10.97 -4.05 0.73
CA TYR A 44 9.80 -4.72 1.29
C TYR A 44 9.95 -6.25 1.33
N GLY A 45 11.10 -6.78 0.95
CA GLY A 45 11.33 -8.23 0.90
C GLY A 45 11.11 -8.88 2.26
N ASN A 46 10.20 -9.84 2.30
CA ASN A 46 9.75 -10.61 3.47
C ASN A 46 9.06 -9.77 4.55
N TRP A 47 8.66 -8.54 4.26
CA TRP A 47 7.77 -7.77 5.12
C TRP A 47 6.33 -8.17 4.83
N GLY A 48 5.62 -8.61 5.86
CA GLY A 48 4.22 -8.98 5.78
C GLY A 48 3.38 -8.38 6.90
N LEU A 49 2.07 -8.59 6.77
CA LEU A 49 1.08 -8.12 7.73
C LEU A 49 0.51 -9.32 8.50
N HIS A 50 0.77 -9.37 9.80
CA HIS A 50 0.10 -10.30 10.69
C HIS A 50 -1.18 -9.66 11.21
N ILE A 51 -2.34 -10.23 10.88
CA ILE A 51 -3.66 -9.73 11.30
C ILE A 51 -4.36 -10.71 12.23
N PHE A 52 -5.07 -10.16 13.21
CA PHE A 52 -5.70 -10.94 14.27
C PHE A 52 -7.03 -10.34 14.74
N GLN A 53 -7.85 -11.21 15.32
CA GLN A 53 -9.20 -10.90 15.76
C GLN A 53 -9.24 -10.61 17.25
N ARG A 54 -10.27 -9.89 17.72
CA ARG A 54 -10.57 -9.69 19.16
C ARG A 54 -9.50 -8.93 19.96
N GLY A 55 -8.70 -8.08 19.32
CA GLY A 55 -7.74 -7.19 19.99
C GLY A 55 -6.36 -7.82 20.24
N PRO A 56 -5.42 -7.06 20.85
CA PRO A 56 -4.06 -7.52 21.14
C PRO A 56 -4.01 -8.90 21.81
N GLY A 57 -3.14 -9.78 21.32
CA GLY A 57 -3.04 -11.17 21.78
C GLY A 57 -4.21 -12.09 21.39
N GLY A 58 -5.17 -11.62 20.61
CA GLY A 58 -6.24 -12.45 20.05
C GLY A 58 -5.76 -13.37 18.92
N PRO A 59 -6.61 -14.32 18.47
CA PRO A 59 -6.21 -15.30 17.47
C PRO A 59 -6.00 -14.64 16.10
N ALA A 60 -4.99 -15.11 15.37
CA ALA A 60 -4.79 -14.72 13.98
C ALA A 60 -6.04 -15.01 13.13
N VAL A 61 -6.27 -14.19 12.10
CA VAL A 61 -7.31 -14.47 11.09
C VAL A 61 -7.01 -15.82 10.42
N PRO A 62 -8.02 -16.67 10.12
CA PRO A 62 -7.78 -17.97 9.48
C PRO A 62 -6.91 -17.87 8.23
N GLY A 63 -5.89 -18.72 8.14
CA GLY A 63 -4.91 -18.72 7.04
C GLY A 63 -3.72 -17.78 7.24
N VAL A 64 -3.73 -16.94 8.28
CA VAL A 64 -2.60 -16.07 8.65
C VAL A 64 -1.85 -16.70 9.82
N SER A 65 -0.52 -16.73 9.74
CA SER A 65 0.34 -17.14 10.85
C SER A 65 1.55 -16.22 10.94
N TRP A 66 2.32 -16.34 12.02
CA TRP A 66 3.57 -15.60 12.14
C TRP A 66 4.59 -15.98 11.05
N ALA A 67 4.67 -17.26 10.68
CA ALA A 67 5.58 -17.73 9.63
C ALA A 67 5.06 -17.49 8.21
N SER A 68 3.77 -17.17 8.05
CA SER A 68 3.12 -16.92 6.77
C SER A 68 2.17 -15.72 6.93
N PRO A 69 2.71 -14.49 7.03
CA PRO A 69 1.91 -13.28 7.12
C PRO A 69 1.21 -12.97 5.79
N VAL A 70 0.29 -12.02 5.80
CA VAL A 70 -0.35 -11.53 4.57
C VAL A 70 0.69 -10.77 3.75
N GLU A 71 0.87 -11.19 2.50
CA GLU A 71 1.74 -10.52 1.53
C GLU A 71 1.13 -9.19 1.05
N PRO A 72 1.94 -8.18 0.69
CA PRO A 72 1.43 -6.95 0.12
C PRO A 72 0.54 -7.20 -1.10
N SER A 73 -0.60 -6.51 -1.16
CA SER A 73 -1.54 -6.57 -2.28
C SER A 73 -1.02 -5.82 -3.51
N GLY A 74 -0.08 -4.89 -3.32
CA GLY A 74 0.56 -4.17 -4.41
C GLY A 74 1.51 -3.08 -3.93
N LYS A 75 1.93 -2.23 -4.87
CA LYS A 75 2.82 -1.10 -4.65
C LYS A 75 2.30 0.15 -5.38
N ASN A 76 2.46 1.30 -4.74
CA ASN A 76 2.16 2.63 -5.25
C ASN A 76 3.34 3.59 -4.96
N ASP A 77 3.16 4.88 -5.23
CA ASP A 77 4.21 5.89 -5.04
C ASP A 77 4.56 6.16 -3.56
N PHE A 78 3.67 5.81 -2.63
CA PHE A 78 3.96 5.89 -1.20
C PHE A 78 4.76 4.68 -0.73
N GLY A 79 4.49 3.49 -1.25
CA GLY A 79 5.15 2.27 -0.83
C GLY A 79 4.33 1.03 -1.18
N VAL A 80 4.38 0.00 -0.34
CA VAL A 80 3.49 -1.16 -0.48
C VAL A 80 2.19 -0.94 0.27
N TYR A 81 1.15 -1.67 -0.10
CA TYR A 81 -0.11 -1.66 0.62
C TYR A 81 -0.69 -3.07 0.77
N TRP A 82 -1.50 -3.24 1.81
CA TRP A 82 -2.36 -4.41 1.99
C TRP A 82 -3.82 -3.99 1.91
N HIS A 83 -4.64 -4.79 1.23
CA HIS A 83 -6.08 -4.78 1.38
C HIS A 83 -6.50 -5.97 2.24
N VAL A 84 -7.19 -5.70 3.34
CA VAL A 84 -7.73 -6.74 4.22
C VAL A 84 -9.24 -6.56 4.34
N LYS A 85 -9.97 -7.68 4.39
CA LYS A 85 -11.43 -7.63 4.46
C LYS A 85 -11.86 -7.23 5.85
N LEU A 86 -12.81 -6.30 5.95
CA LEU A 86 -13.28 -5.83 7.25
C LEU A 86 -14.09 -6.90 8.00
N GLU A 87 -14.72 -7.83 7.26
CA GLU A 87 -15.46 -8.97 7.84
C GLU A 87 -14.57 -9.93 8.64
N ASP A 88 -13.26 -9.95 8.38
CA ASP A 88 -12.30 -10.76 9.13
C ASP A 88 -12.09 -10.23 10.56
N PHE A 89 -12.60 -9.04 10.88
CA PHE A 89 -12.45 -8.40 12.18
C PHE A 89 -13.81 -8.19 12.85
N PRO A 90 -14.24 -9.08 13.76
CA PRO A 90 -15.47 -8.90 14.52
C PRO A 90 -15.49 -7.53 15.23
N GLY A 91 -16.53 -6.73 14.99
CA GLY A 91 -16.65 -5.36 15.50
C GLY A 91 -15.88 -4.30 14.69
N GLY A 92 -15.22 -4.66 13.60
CA GLY A 92 -14.54 -3.76 12.66
C GLY A 92 -13.24 -3.13 13.19
N LYS A 93 -12.74 -3.56 14.35
CA LYS A 93 -11.43 -3.16 14.87
C LYS A 93 -10.33 -3.99 14.20
N VAL A 94 -9.61 -3.37 13.28
CA VAL A 94 -8.55 -4.00 12.49
C VAL A 94 -7.29 -4.02 13.34
N ASN A 95 -6.82 -5.22 13.69
CA ASN A 95 -5.63 -5.40 14.50
C ASN A 95 -4.51 -6.00 13.66
N TYR A 96 -3.31 -5.43 13.76
CA TYR A 96 -2.21 -5.84 12.90
C TYR A 96 -0.83 -5.62 13.54
N ILE A 97 0.15 -6.34 12.99
CA ILE A 97 1.59 -6.12 13.19
C ILE A 97 2.24 -6.17 11.81
N ILE A 98 3.05 -5.16 11.47
CA ILE A 98 3.92 -5.19 10.29
C ILE A 98 5.26 -5.79 10.72
N HIS A 99 5.70 -6.88 10.11
CA HIS A 99 6.94 -7.56 10.52
C HIS A 99 7.67 -8.27 9.37
N LYS A 100 8.95 -8.56 9.62
CA LYS A 100 9.84 -9.40 8.81
C LYS A 100 10.55 -10.40 9.71
N GLY A 101 10.14 -11.67 9.65
CA GLY A 101 10.54 -12.65 10.67
C GLY A 101 10.20 -12.11 12.06
N GLU A 102 11.18 -12.11 12.98
CA GLU A 102 11.03 -11.58 14.34
C GLU A 102 11.11 -10.05 14.43
N SER A 103 11.53 -9.37 13.37
CA SER A 103 11.63 -7.90 13.37
C SER A 103 10.26 -7.27 13.15
N LYS A 104 9.75 -6.58 14.17
CA LYS A 104 8.48 -5.83 14.11
C LYS A 104 8.74 -4.34 13.84
N ASP A 105 7.89 -3.70 13.04
CA ASP A 105 7.88 -2.24 12.91
C ASP A 105 7.03 -1.58 14.01
N GLN A 106 6.82 -0.26 13.91
CA GLN A 106 6.01 0.58 14.81
C GLN A 106 6.38 0.40 16.28
N GLY A 107 7.68 0.21 16.52
CA GLY A 107 8.24 0.01 17.87
C GLY A 107 7.85 -1.31 18.53
N GLY A 108 7.48 -2.32 17.74
CA GLY A 108 7.16 -3.67 18.22
C GLY A 108 5.77 -3.82 18.84
N LYS A 109 4.88 -2.85 18.64
CA LYS A 109 3.54 -2.82 19.22
C LYS A 109 2.52 -3.56 18.36
N ASP A 110 1.50 -4.09 19.03
CA ASP A 110 0.25 -4.50 18.41
C ASP A 110 -0.55 -3.25 18.06
N MET A 111 -0.85 -3.07 16.78
CA MET A 111 -1.51 -1.87 16.27
C MET A 111 -2.99 -2.13 16.02
N GLN A 112 -3.82 -1.09 16.16
CA GLN A 112 -5.25 -1.17 15.94
C GLN A 112 -5.79 0.15 15.36
N PHE A 113 -6.79 0.04 14.48
CA PHE A 113 -7.63 1.17 14.06
C PHE A 113 -9.09 0.71 13.84
N ASP A 114 -10.02 1.66 13.75
CA ASP A 114 -11.43 1.38 13.45
C ASP A 114 -11.68 1.40 11.95
N GLY A 115 -11.84 0.21 11.36
CA GLY A 115 -12.12 0.05 9.95
C GLY A 115 -13.53 0.48 9.55
N ASN A 116 -14.46 0.70 10.48
CA ASN A 116 -15.79 1.22 10.15
C ASN A 116 -15.73 2.70 9.80
N THR A 117 -14.85 3.46 10.46
CA THR A 117 -14.71 4.91 10.28
C THR A 117 -13.55 5.29 9.37
N THR A 118 -12.49 4.48 9.35
CA THR A 118 -11.26 4.77 8.62
C THR A 118 -10.96 3.64 7.64
N LYS A 119 -11.11 3.91 6.35
CA LYS A 119 -10.89 2.89 5.30
C LYS A 119 -9.45 2.77 4.85
N GLU A 120 -8.64 3.81 5.03
CA GLU A 120 -7.23 3.80 4.66
C GLU A 120 -6.40 4.42 5.78
N ILE A 121 -5.31 3.75 6.11
CA ILE A 121 -4.27 4.30 6.97
C ILE A 121 -2.92 4.30 6.26
N TRP A 122 -2.02 5.14 6.76
CA TRP A 122 -0.69 5.37 6.21
C TRP A 122 0.34 5.24 7.32
N VAL A 123 1.37 4.44 7.09
CA VAL A 123 2.39 4.08 8.06
C VAL A 123 3.78 4.36 7.47
N ASN A 124 4.55 5.14 8.21
CA ASN A 124 5.97 5.34 7.93
C ASN A 124 6.79 4.38 8.78
N SER A 125 7.64 3.57 8.16
CA SER A 125 8.55 2.70 8.89
C SER A 125 9.44 3.49 9.84
N GLY A 126 9.62 2.94 11.05
CA GLY A 126 10.33 3.57 12.16
C GLY A 126 9.48 4.55 12.98
N ASP A 127 8.26 4.88 12.53
CA ASP A 127 7.30 5.68 13.29
C ASP A 127 6.29 4.79 14.01
N ARG A 128 5.86 5.18 15.20
CA ARG A 128 4.81 4.51 15.97
C ARG A 128 3.40 5.01 15.63
N LYS A 129 3.29 6.10 14.85
CA LYS A 129 2.02 6.72 14.51
C LYS A 129 1.28 5.93 13.40
N ILE A 130 -0.04 6.06 13.43
CA ILE A 130 -0.93 5.76 12.31
C ILE A 130 -1.42 7.10 11.78
N TYR A 131 -1.27 7.33 10.48
CA TYR A 131 -1.82 8.50 9.81
C TYR A 131 -3.10 8.12 9.08
N THR A 132 -4.08 9.03 9.05
CA THR A 132 -5.38 8.80 8.39
C THR A 132 -5.48 9.49 7.03
N SER A 133 -4.41 10.12 6.58
CA SER A 133 -4.28 10.70 5.25
C SER A 133 -2.85 10.58 4.72
N LEU A 134 -2.71 10.52 3.39
CA LEU A 134 -1.41 10.51 2.72
C LEU A 134 -0.61 11.78 3.03
N ASP A 135 -1.27 12.93 3.05
CA ASP A 135 -0.62 14.22 3.28
C ASP A 135 -0.02 14.32 4.68
N GLU A 136 -0.73 13.85 5.71
CA GLU A 136 -0.19 13.82 7.08
C GLU A 136 0.96 12.82 7.20
N ALA A 137 0.88 11.66 6.54
CA ALA A 137 1.99 10.71 6.51
C ALA A 137 3.22 11.29 5.80
N LYS A 138 3.05 12.03 4.69
CA LYS A 138 4.17 12.71 4.01
C LYS A 138 4.82 13.76 4.92
N LYS A 139 4.02 14.61 5.57
CA LYS A 139 4.52 15.57 6.57
C LYS A 139 5.24 14.88 7.72
N GLY A 140 4.69 13.77 8.20
CA GLY A 140 5.35 12.95 9.22
C GLY A 140 6.70 12.40 8.80
N ARG A 141 6.84 12.00 7.52
CA ARG A 141 8.11 11.56 6.94
C ARG A 141 9.09 12.73 6.79
N GLU A 142 8.61 13.93 6.48
CA GLU A 142 9.45 15.14 6.43
C GLU A 142 9.95 15.54 7.83
N GLU A 143 9.14 15.38 8.88
CA GLU A 143 9.53 15.61 10.27
C GLU A 143 10.52 14.57 10.80
N THR A 144 10.44 13.34 10.30
CA THR A 144 11.38 12.24 10.61
C THR A 144 11.99 11.67 9.33
N PRO A 145 12.93 12.41 8.71
CA PRO A 145 13.52 12.00 7.44
C PRO A 145 14.22 10.65 7.51
N CYS A 146 14.29 10.01 6.36
CA CYS A 146 15.17 8.87 6.15
C CYS A 146 16.62 9.28 6.42
N LYS A 147 17.31 8.49 7.24
CA LYS A 147 18.74 8.67 7.52
C LYS A 147 19.60 8.02 6.45
#